data_AF-B4D5B8-F1
#
_entry.id   AF-B4D5B8-F1
#
_cell.length_a   1.000
_cell.length_b   1.000
_cell.length_c   1.000
_cell.angle_alpha   90.00
_cell.angle_beta   90.00
_cell.angle_gamma   90.00
#
_symmetry.space_group_name_H-M   'P 1'
#
loop_
_entity.id
_entity.type
_entity.pdbx_description
1 polymer ?
#
loop_
_entity_poly.entity_id
_entity_poly.type
_entity_poly.pdbx_seq_one_letter_code
_entity_poly.pdbx_strand_id
1 'polypeptide(L)'
;MDMKKYLPALLVVLLPILAFAEDLKRADGTTFKATVVRAEPDGLVVQTDSGVEKIDFVFLSDELQKRFKYDAAKAREYRANQVVAHQQAVSQQISQQMAAIRAQAQAIDQKQSQLPSPQEAERRIQIEKSVIFATATIEQGTSKGVRAGLTVLNGRAAATMLDKDTRTTTSLGDGFIYGLEGAAGESWQGKIYPAGYFHYTDSFGEEQTVRAYALTVEDAITHGADGRGPSVPSVDPTAVQRLLPSGLRGGTLLDK
;
A
#
# COMPACT_ATOMS: atom_id res chain seq x y z
N MET A 1 23.60 32.11 12.55
CA MET A 1 24.02 32.67 11.25
C MET A 1 22.78 32.81 10.39
N ASP A 2 22.29 34.05 10.27
CA ASP A 2 21.03 34.40 9.61
C ASP A 2 21.13 34.25 8.09
N MET A 3 20.52 33.20 7.58
CA MET A 3 20.39 32.82 6.16
C MET A 3 19.37 33.69 5.41
N LYS A 4 19.40 35.00 5.63
CA LYS A 4 18.50 35.99 5.00
C LYS A 4 19.22 37.23 4.44
N LYS A 5 20.56 37.28 4.48
CA LYS A 5 21.35 38.47 4.10
C LYS A 5 22.20 38.32 2.83
N TYR A 6 22.12 37.20 2.11
CA TYR A 6 22.86 37.02 0.84
C TYR A 6 21.96 36.89 -0.40
N LEU A 7 20.69 37.29 -0.28
CA LEU A 7 19.71 37.20 -1.36
C LEU A 7 19.77 38.33 -2.43
N PRO A 8 20.63 39.37 -2.36
CA PRO A 8 20.83 40.23 -3.52
C PRO A 8 22.30 40.25 -3.96
N ALA A 9 22.78 39.16 -4.55
CA ALA A 9 24.03 39.18 -5.34
C ALA A 9 24.07 38.11 -6.45
N LEU A 10 22.91 37.70 -6.97
CA LEU A 10 22.82 36.88 -8.20
C LEU A 10 21.96 37.61 -9.23
N LEU A 11 22.38 38.82 -9.61
CA LEU A 11 21.88 39.48 -10.81
C LEU A 11 22.62 38.86 -12.01
N VAL A 12 22.24 37.64 -12.39
CA VAL A 12 22.53 37.12 -13.72
C VAL A 12 21.69 37.98 -14.67
N VAL A 13 22.33 38.96 -15.29
CA VAL A 13 21.76 39.69 -16.42
C VAL A 13 21.60 38.67 -17.56
N LEU A 14 20.43 38.04 -17.63
CA LEU A 14 20.01 37.28 -18.79
C LEU A 14 19.63 38.31 -19.86
N LEU A 15 20.62 38.79 -20.60
CA LEU A 15 20.40 39.53 -21.84
C LEU A 15 19.75 38.57 -22.83
N PRO A 16 18.48 38.76 -23.24
CA PRO A 16 17.98 38.06 -24.41
C PRO A 16 18.75 38.62 -25.60
N ILE A 17 19.69 37.84 -26.14
CA ILE A 17 20.25 38.13 -27.46
C ILE A 17 19.06 38.05 -28.41
N LEU A 18 18.61 39.19 -28.95
CA LEU A 18 17.65 39.23 -30.05
C LEU A 18 18.31 38.49 -31.21
N ALA A 19 17.99 37.22 -31.34
CA ALA A 19 18.54 36.34 -32.34
C ALA A 19 17.60 36.42 -33.55
N PHE A 20 17.93 37.34 -34.47
CA PHE A 20 17.18 37.52 -35.71
C PHE A 20 17.29 36.26 -36.57
N ALA A 21 16.18 35.83 -37.16
CA ALA A 21 16.19 34.75 -38.14
C ALA A 21 17.01 35.20 -39.35
N GLU A 22 18.08 34.47 -39.64
CA GLU A 22 18.95 34.71 -40.80
C GLU A 22 18.53 33.81 -41.96
N ASP A 23 18.72 34.28 -43.20
CA ASP A 23 18.58 33.46 -44.40
C ASP A 23 19.87 32.62 -44.55
N LEU A 24 19.83 31.36 -44.11
CA LEU A 24 20.95 30.43 -44.19
C LEU A 24 20.90 29.63 -45.50
N LYS A 25 22.04 29.51 -46.19
CA LYS A 25 22.15 28.81 -47.48
C LYS A 25 22.76 27.42 -47.32
N ARG A 26 22.10 26.41 -47.86
CA ARG A 26 22.60 25.03 -47.96
C ARG A 26 23.56 24.86 -49.14
N ALA A 27 24.31 23.77 -49.13
CA ALA A 27 25.25 23.39 -50.19
C ALA A 27 24.57 23.18 -51.55
N ASP A 28 23.29 22.78 -51.56
CA ASP A 28 22.47 22.62 -52.77
C ASP A 28 21.92 23.96 -53.33
N GLY A 29 22.21 25.08 -52.66
CA GLY A 29 21.75 26.40 -53.04
C GLY A 29 20.39 26.81 -52.47
N THR A 30 19.68 25.92 -51.79
CA THR A 30 18.43 26.25 -51.10
C THR A 30 18.70 27.14 -49.89
N THR A 31 17.82 28.10 -49.63
CA THR A 31 17.87 28.95 -48.44
C THR A 31 16.73 28.63 -47.50
N PHE A 32 16.99 28.75 -46.20
CA PHE A 32 15.97 28.58 -45.17
C PHE A 32 16.17 29.63 -44.08
N LYS A 33 15.07 30.07 -43.48
CA LYS A 33 15.10 31.01 -42.36
C LYS A 33 15.31 30.25 -41.07
N ALA A 34 16.37 30.58 -40.36
CA ALA A 34 16.58 30.04 -39.03
C ALA A 34 17.41 30.99 -38.18
N THR A 35 17.22 30.89 -36.88
CA THR A 35 18.01 31.60 -35.90
C THR A 35 19.13 30.69 -35.42
N VAL A 36 20.40 31.09 -35.57
CA VAL A 36 21.53 30.30 -35.04
C VAL A 36 21.55 30.41 -33.51
N VAL A 37 21.35 29.29 -32.82
CA VAL A 37 21.35 29.20 -31.36
C VAL A 37 22.78 29.03 -30.84
N ARG A 38 23.57 28.17 -31.49
CA ARG A 38 25.00 27.99 -31.23
C ARG A 38 25.72 27.35 -32.41
N ALA A 39 27.03 27.56 -32.50
CA ALA A 39 27.90 26.84 -33.41
C ALA A 39 28.67 25.75 -32.66
N GLU A 40 28.66 24.53 -33.18
CA GLU A 40 29.46 23.39 -32.72
C GLU A 40 30.57 23.11 -33.75
N PRO A 41 31.64 22.37 -33.42
CA PRO A 41 32.74 22.11 -34.38
C PRO A 41 32.30 21.40 -35.67
N ASP A 42 31.20 20.65 -35.63
CA ASP A 42 30.68 19.87 -36.76
C ASP A 42 29.41 20.44 -37.42
N GLY A 43 28.76 21.45 -36.83
CA GLY A 43 27.55 22.03 -37.39
C GLY A 43 27.01 23.25 -36.64
N LEU A 44 25.89 23.78 -37.15
CA LEU A 44 25.11 24.84 -36.52
C LEU A 44 23.86 24.26 -35.86
N VAL A 45 23.64 24.62 -34.61
CA VAL A 45 22.36 24.38 -33.93
C VAL A 45 21.49 25.60 -34.20
N VAL A 46 20.39 25.37 -34.88
CA VAL A 46 19.49 26.42 -35.33
C VAL A 46 18.08 26.19 -34.76
N GLN A 47 17.39 27.29 -34.48
CA GLN A 47 15.98 27.31 -34.17
C GLN A 47 15.23 27.71 -35.43
N THR A 48 14.35 26.83 -35.89
CA THR A 48 13.39 27.07 -36.97
C THR A 48 11.98 27.12 -36.41
N ASP A 49 11.00 27.39 -37.27
CA ASP A 49 9.57 27.35 -36.92
C ASP A 49 9.11 25.93 -36.50
N SER A 50 9.81 24.88 -36.93
CA SER A 50 9.49 23.48 -36.57
C SER A 50 10.24 22.98 -35.33
N GLY A 51 11.22 23.72 -34.83
CA GLY A 51 11.96 23.38 -33.62
C GLY A 51 13.47 23.64 -33.70
N VAL A 52 14.20 23.07 -32.73
CA VAL A 52 15.67 23.11 -32.71
C VAL A 52 16.21 21.93 -33.50
N GLU A 53 17.04 22.19 -34.50
CA GLU A 53 17.76 21.17 -35.25
C GLU A 53 19.26 21.49 -35.34
N LYS A 54 20.08 20.45 -35.54
CA LYS A 54 21.49 20.61 -35.87
C LYS A 54 21.69 20.36 -37.36
N ILE A 55 22.35 21.29 -38.03
CA ILE A 55 22.71 21.21 -39.44
C ILE A 55 24.24 21.10 -39.54
N ASP A 56 24.72 19.96 -40.04
CA ASP A 56 26.15 19.76 -40.20
C ASP A 56 26.75 20.74 -41.21
N PHE A 57 27.98 21.19 -40.96
CA PHE A 57 28.65 22.17 -41.82
C PHE A 57 28.80 21.69 -43.27
N VAL A 58 28.90 20.37 -43.50
CA VAL A 58 29.00 19.78 -44.83
C VAL A 58 27.76 20.01 -45.71
N PHE A 59 26.62 20.34 -45.10
CA PHE A 59 25.38 20.67 -45.80
C PHE A 59 25.15 22.17 -45.93
N LEU A 60 26.04 23.00 -45.39
CA LEU A 60 25.99 24.46 -45.50
C LEU A 60 26.88 24.95 -46.64
N SER A 61 26.56 26.13 -47.18
CA SER A 61 27.37 26.76 -48.23
C SER A 61 28.79 27.06 -47.74
N ASP A 62 29.75 27.11 -48.67
CA ASP A 62 31.15 27.45 -48.37
C ASP A 62 31.30 28.81 -47.67
N GLU A 63 30.41 29.75 -47.99
CA GLU A 63 30.36 31.07 -47.35
C GLU A 63 30.05 30.94 -45.85
N LEU A 64 29.05 30.14 -45.49
CA LEU A 64 28.71 29.88 -44.09
C LEU A 64 29.79 29.06 -43.39
N GLN A 65 30.35 28.04 -44.05
CA GLN A 65 31.48 27.29 -43.49
C GLN A 65 32.67 28.21 -43.15
N LYS A 66 32.99 29.18 -44.02
CA LYS A 66 34.03 30.19 -43.76
C LYS A 66 33.65 31.16 -42.65
N ARG A 67 32.41 31.67 -42.66
CA ARG A 67 31.89 32.60 -41.62
C ARG A 67 32.02 32.00 -40.22
N PHE A 68 31.73 30.71 -40.09
CA PHE A 68 31.79 29.99 -38.81
C PHE A 68 33.10 29.22 -38.59
N LYS A 69 34.12 29.41 -39.45
CA LYS A 69 35.47 28.83 -39.30
C LYS A 69 35.46 27.31 -39.16
N TYR A 70 34.70 26.64 -40.03
CA TYR A 70 34.63 25.18 -40.07
C TYR A 70 36.02 24.55 -40.26
N ASP A 71 36.33 23.54 -39.42
CA ASP A 71 37.56 22.76 -39.47
C ASP A 71 37.18 21.27 -39.48
N ALA A 72 37.44 20.61 -40.60
CA ALA A 72 37.05 19.22 -40.81
C ALA A 72 37.75 18.25 -39.84
N ALA A 73 38.96 18.55 -39.35
CA ALA A 73 39.65 17.71 -38.38
C ALA A 73 38.99 17.82 -37.01
N LYS A 74 38.74 19.04 -36.53
CA LYS A 74 38.01 19.29 -35.27
C LYS A 74 36.59 18.73 -35.29
N ALA A 75 35.91 18.82 -36.43
CA ALA A 75 34.59 18.25 -36.60
C ALA A 75 34.57 16.72 -36.45
N ARG A 76 35.62 16.02 -36.92
CA ARG A 76 35.75 14.56 -36.77
C ARG A 76 36.03 14.17 -35.33
N GLU A 77 36.97 14.86 -34.68
CA GLU A 77 37.29 14.63 -33.26
C GLU A 77 36.07 14.87 -32.36
N TYR A 78 35.33 15.96 -32.60
CA TYR A 78 34.11 16.26 -31.88
C TYR A 78 33.06 15.16 -32.03
N ARG A 79 32.83 14.68 -33.25
CA ARG A 79 31.89 13.56 -33.51
C ARG A 79 32.34 12.27 -32.84
N ALA A 80 33.63 11.93 -32.89
CA ALA A 80 34.16 10.75 -32.22
C ALA A 80 33.92 10.82 -30.70
N ASN A 81 34.17 11.98 -30.08
CA ASN A 81 33.94 12.19 -28.66
C ASN A 81 32.45 12.11 -28.29
N GLN A 82 31.57 12.66 -29.13
CA GLN A 82 30.11 12.57 -28.92
C GLN A 82 29.61 11.13 -28.97
N VAL A 83 30.12 10.30 -29.89
CA VAL A 83 29.77 8.88 -29.97
C VAL A 83 30.19 8.14 -28.70
N VAL A 84 31.40 8.39 -28.21
CA VAL A 84 31.90 7.77 -26.97
C VAL A 84 31.07 8.21 -25.77
N ALA A 85 30.78 9.50 -25.63
CA ALA A 85 29.96 10.03 -24.54
C ALA A 85 28.54 9.45 -24.57
N HIS A 86 27.93 9.36 -25.75
CA HIS A 86 26.61 8.76 -25.92
C HIS A 86 26.61 7.27 -25.57
N GLN A 87 27.60 6.52 -26.04
CA GLN A 87 27.72 5.09 -25.74
C GLN A 87 27.91 4.83 -24.24
N GLN A 88 28.72 5.66 -23.58
CA GLN A 88 28.88 5.62 -22.12
C GLN A 88 27.56 5.91 -21.40
N ALA A 89 26.85 6.98 -21.79
CA ALA A 89 25.55 7.32 -21.20
C ALA A 89 24.52 6.20 -21.37
N VAL A 90 24.44 5.60 -22.56
CA VAL A 90 23.55 4.45 -22.82
C VAL A 90 23.94 3.24 -21.97
N SER A 91 25.23 2.92 -21.88
CA SER A 91 25.70 1.80 -21.06
C SER A 91 25.40 1.99 -19.57
N GLN A 92 25.55 3.22 -19.06
CA GLN A 92 25.20 3.58 -17.70
C GLN A 92 23.69 3.44 -17.48
N GLN A 93 22.86 3.95 -18.40
CA GLN A 93 21.42 3.82 -18.32
C GLN A 93 20.97 2.35 -18.30
N ILE A 94 21.53 1.51 -19.18
CA ILE A 94 21.22 0.07 -19.20
C ILE A 94 21.63 -0.59 -17.88
N SER A 95 22.83 -0.29 -17.36
CA SER A 95 23.29 -0.84 -16.08
C SER A 95 22.38 -0.47 -14.91
N GLN A 96 21.89 0.78 -14.88
CA GLN A 96 20.96 1.26 -13.86
C GLN A 96 19.58 0.60 -14.00
N GLN A 97 19.07 0.45 -15.22
CA GLN A 97 17.82 -0.26 -15.48
C GLN A 97 17.92 -1.73 -15.05
N MET A 98 19.02 -2.42 -15.35
CA MET A 98 19.23 -3.82 -14.95
C MET A 98 19.33 -3.96 -13.42
N ALA A 99 20.01 -3.02 -12.74
CA ALA A 99 20.06 -3.00 -11.28
C ALA A 99 18.67 -2.77 -10.67
N ALA A 100 17.87 -1.87 -11.24
CA ALA A 100 16.51 -1.62 -10.81
C ALA A 100 15.59 -2.85 -11.01
N ILE A 101 15.69 -3.52 -12.17
CA ILE A 101 14.95 -4.76 -12.45
C ILE A 101 15.34 -5.85 -11.45
N ARG A 102 16.63 -6.02 -11.16
CA ARG A 102 17.11 -7.01 -10.19
C ARG A 102 16.62 -6.72 -8.78
N ALA A 103 16.66 -5.45 -8.36
CA ALA A 103 16.14 -5.03 -7.06
C ALA A 103 14.62 -5.28 -6.96
N GLN A 104 13.87 -5.02 -8.03
CA GLN A 104 12.44 -5.33 -8.08
C GLN A 104 12.17 -6.84 -8.00
N ALA A 105 12.91 -7.65 -8.75
CA ALA A 105 12.78 -9.11 -8.69
C ALA A 105 13.04 -9.64 -7.28
N GLN A 106 14.11 -9.18 -6.62
CA GLN A 106 14.40 -9.54 -5.23
C GLN A 106 13.30 -9.10 -4.26
N ALA A 107 12.74 -7.90 -4.45
CA ALA A 107 11.63 -7.42 -3.63
C ALA A 107 10.35 -8.25 -3.83
N ILE A 108 10.09 -8.73 -5.04
CA ILE A 108 8.98 -9.63 -5.35
C ILE A 108 9.20 -10.99 -4.68
N ASP A 109 10.39 -11.58 -4.82
CA ASP A 109 10.73 -12.88 -4.21
C ASP A 109 10.63 -12.82 -2.67
N GLN A 110 11.11 -11.73 -2.07
CA GLN A 110 11.00 -11.50 -0.63
C GLN A 110 9.54 -11.37 -0.18
N LYS A 111 8.74 -10.57 -0.89
CA LYS A 111 7.30 -10.47 -0.59
C LYS A 111 6.64 -11.82 -0.73
N GLN A 112 6.93 -12.57 -1.80
CA GLN A 112 6.34 -13.88 -2.04
C GLN A 112 6.72 -14.91 -0.96
N SER A 113 7.93 -14.83 -0.43
CA SER A 113 8.38 -15.66 0.70
C SER A 113 7.72 -15.28 2.04
N GLN A 114 7.16 -14.07 2.15
CA GLN A 114 6.43 -13.59 3.32
C GLN A 114 4.91 -13.77 3.20
N LEU A 115 4.39 -14.20 2.04
CA LEU A 115 2.97 -14.53 1.95
C LEU A 115 2.67 -15.69 2.90
N PRO A 116 1.59 -15.60 3.70
CA PRO A 116 1.16 -16.71 4.53
C PRO A 116 0.92 -17.94 3.66
N SER A 117 1.24 -19.12 4.18
CA SER A 117 0.92 -20.37 3.48
C SER A 117 -0.58 -20.42 3.14
N PRO A 118 -1.01 -21.11 2.07
CA PRO A 118 -2.45 -21.22 1.74
C PRO A 118 -3.30 -21.69 2.93
N GLN A 119 -2.77 -22.59 3.75
CA GLN A 119 -3.43 -23.07 4.97
C GLN A 119 -3.59 -21.97 6.02
N GLU A 120 -2.57 -21.14 6.25
CA GLU A 120 -2.68 -20.00 7.17
C GLU A 120 -3.63 -18.93 6.64
N ALA A 121 -3.63 -18.68 5.32
CA ALA A 121 -4.58 -17.76 4.68
C ALA A 121 -6.03 -18.25 4.81
N GLU A 122 -6.30 -19.53 4.60
CA GLU A 122 -7.61 -20.13 4.85
C GLU A 122 -8.02 -20.01 6.32
N ARG A 123 -7.08 -20.26 7.24
CA ARG A 123 -7.32 -20.13 8.68
C ARG A 123 -7.66 -18.68 9.06
N ARG A 124 -6.95 -17.70 8.51
CA ARG A 124 -7.26 -16.25 8.64
C ARG A 124 -8.69 -15.96 8.21
N ILE A 125 -9.07 -16.41 7.01
CA ILE A 125 -10.42 -16.20 6.47
C ILE A 125 -11.48 -16.85 7.35
N GLN A 126 -11.23 -18.06 7.88
CA GLN A 126 -12.17 -18.76 8.76
C GLN A 126 -12.37 -18.02 10.10
N ILE A 127 -11.28 -17.54 10.71
CA ILE A 127 -11.33 -16.78 11.96
C ILE A 127 -12.05 -15.44 11.73
N GLU A 128 -11.73 -14.74 10.64
CA GLU A 128 -12.36 -13.46 10.30
C GLU A 128 -13.86 -13.60 10.06
N LYS A 129 -14.29 -14.69 9.39
CA LYS A 129 -15.72 -15.03 9.24
C LYS A 129 -16.41 -15.38 10.57
N SER A 130 -15.64 -15.79 11.57
CA SER A 130 -16.14 -16.18 12.90
C SER A 130 -16.08 -15.03 13.91
N VAL A 131 -15.95 -13.78 13.45
CA VAL A 131 -15.97 -12.59 14.30
C VAL A 131 -17.25 -12.52 15.15
N ILE A 132 -17.08 -12.18 16.42
CA ILE A 132 -18.18 -12.00 17.37
C ILE A 132 -18.15 -10.56 17.86
N PHE A 133 -19.32 -9.92 17.91
CA PHE A 133 -19.49 -8.65 18.61
C PHE A 133 -19.94 -8.95 20.03
N ALA A 134 -19.18 -8.51 21.02
CA ALA A 134 -19.43 -8.83 22.41
C ALA A 134 -19.31 -7.61 23.32
N THR A 135 -20.02 -7.68 24.44
CA THR A 135 -19.72 -6.92 25.65
C THR A 135 -18.98 -7.85 26.62
N ALA A 136 -17.90 -7.36 27.22
CA ALA A 136 -17.11 -8.05 28.22
C ALA A 136 -17.14 -7.25 29.52
N THR A 137 -17.42 -7.92 30.64
CA THR A 137 -17.24 -7.34 31.99
C THR A 137 -15.99 -7.96 32.60
N ILE A 138 -14.96 -7.15 32.82
CA ILE A 138 -13.65 -7.60 33.25
C ILE A 138 -13.73 -8.09 34.69
N GLU A 139 -13.32 -9.33 34.92
CA GLU A 139 -13.26 -9.94 36.25
C GLU A 139 -11.85 -9.88 36.81
N GLN A 140 -10.85 -10.14 35.97
CA GLN A 140 -9.45 -10.17 36.37
C GLN A 140 -8.52 -9.86 35.20
N GLY A 141 -7.56 -8.94 35.41
CA GLY A 141 -6.50 -8.64 34.44
C GLY A 141 -5.24 -9.45 34.66
N THR A 142 -4.54 -9.76 33.58
CA THR A 142 -3.22 -10.41 33.56
C THR A 142 -2.30 -9.69 32.57
N SER A 143 -1.01 -10.03 32.53
CA SER A 143 -0.07 -9.48 31.54
C SER A 143 -0.36 -9.92 30.09
N LYS A 144 -1.23 -10.91 29.88
CA LYS A 144 -1.55 -11.46 28.55
C LYS A 144 -2.94 -11.06 28.05
N GLY A 145 -3.78 -10.51 28.93
CA GLY A 145 -5.19 -10.25 28.64
C GLY A 145 -6.03 -10.30 29.90
N VAL A 146 -7.35 -10.39 29.73
CA VAL A 146 -8.32 -10.36 30.83
C VAL A 146 -9.22 -11.59 30.82
N ARG A 147 -9.60 -12.04 32.01
CA ARG A 147 -10.76 -12.90 32.22
C ARG A 147 -12.00 -12.02 32.35
N ALA A 148 -13.05 -12.32 31.60
CA ALA A 148 -14.25 -11.53 31.57
C ALA A 148 -15.50 -12.38 31.37
N GLY A 149 -16.61 -11.95 31.95
CA GLY A 149 -17.94 -12.45 31.60
C GLY A 149 -18.35 -11.89 30.24
N LEU A 150 -18.71 -12.77 29.30
CA LEU A 150 -18.94 -12.41 27.91
C LEU A 150 -20.41 -12.52 27.50
N THR A 151 -20.86 -11.52 26.74
CA THR A 151 -22.20 -11.49 26.16
C THR A 151 -22.14 -11.11 24.69
N VAL A 152 -22.65 -11.98 23.81
CA VAL A 152 -22.78 -11.72 22.37
C VAL A 152 -23.90 -10.73 22.11
N LEU A 153 -23.66 -9.82 21.18
CA LEU A 153 -24.62 -8.90 20.61
C LEU A 153 -25.16 -9.49 19.29
N ASN A 154 -26.44 -9.91 19.25
CA ASN A 154 -27.06 -10.46 18.05
C ASN A 154 -27.88 -9.41 17.26
N GLY A 155 -28.10 -9.65 15.96
CA GLY A 155 -29.06 -8.91 15.12
C GLY A 155 -28.54 -7.60 14.50
N ARG A 156 -29.46 -6.74 14.02
CA ARG A 156 -29.14 -5.40 13.46
C ARG A 156 -28.31 -4.52 14.43
N ALA A 157 -28.41 -4.78 15.73
CA ALA A 157 -27.62 -4.13 16.78
C ALA A 157 -26.11 -4.42 16.71
N ALA A 158 -25.68 -5.52 16.06
CA ALA A 158 -24.27 -5.78 15.78
C ALA A 158 -23.74 -4.95 14.59
N ALA A 159 -24.62 -4.60 13.65
CA ALA A 159 -24.28 -3.84 12.43
C ALA A 159 -24.46 -2.31 12.59
N THR A 160 -25.22 -1.87 13.58
CA THR A 160 -25.48 -0.45 13.82
C THR A 160 -25.37 -0.19 15.32
N MET A 161 -24.32 0.52 15.74
CA MET A 161 -24.05 0.89 17.14
C MET A 161 -25.09 1.87 17.74
N LEU A 162 -26.33 1.91 17.24
CA LEU A 162 -27.22 3.07 17.41
C LEU A 162 -28.63 2.79 17.94
N ASP A 163 -28.98 1.59 18.38
CA ASP A 163 -30.26 1.37 19.08
C ASP A 163 -30.09 0.47 20.31
N LYS A 164 -30.57 0.94 21.45
CA LYS A 164 -30.51 0.23 22.73
C LYS A 164 -31.68 -0.75 22.89
N ASP A 165 -32.78 -0.56 22.17
CA ASP A 165 -34.06 -1.18 22.52
C ASP A 165 -34.33 -2.54 21.85
N THR A 166 -33.43 -3.03 20.98
CA THR A 166 -33.59 -4.33 20.28
C THR A 166 -32.38 -5.26 20.40
N ARG A 167 -31.61 -5.14 21.49
CA ARG A 167 -30.46 -6.03 21.75
C ARG A 167 -30.96 -7.38 22.26
N THR A 168 -31.01 -8.37 21.38
CA THR A 168 -31.03 -9.76 21.83
C THR A 168 -29.61 -10.15 22.19
N THR A 169 -29.35 -10.39 23.47
CA THR A 169 -28.05 -10.79 23.97
C THR A 169 -28.02 -12.28 24.27
N THR A 170 -26.87 -12.91 24.03
CA THR A 170 -26.66 -14.31 24.42
C THR A 170 -25.39 -14.37 25.25
N SER A 171 -25.49 -14.83 26.50
CA SER A 171 -24.31 -15.03 27.33
C SER A 171 -23.43 -16.14 26.73
N LEU A 172 -22.14 -15.86 26.60
CA LEU A 172 -21.12 -16.86 26.26
C LEU A 172 -20.50 -17.50 27.51
N GLY A 173 -20.89 -17.03 28.70
CA GLY A 173 -20.22 -17.37 29.96
C GLY A 173 -18.86 -16.68 30.09
N ASP A 174 -18.00 -17.30 30.90
CA ASP A 174 -16.66 -16.77 31.17
C ASP A 174 -15.72 -17.07 30.01
N GLY A 175 -14.87 -16.09 29.69
CA GLY A 175 -13.82 -16.25 28.69
C GLY A 175 -12.57 -15.45 29.00
N PHE A 176 -11.52 -15.78 28.28
CA PHE A 176 -10.26 -15.03 28.28
C PHE A 176 -10.13 -14.23 26.99
N ILE A 177 -9.76 -12.95 27.07
CA ILE A 177 -9.53 -12.10 25.90
C ILE A 177 -8.07 -11.67 25.88
N TYR A 178 -7.31 -12.15 24.90
CA TYR A 178 -5.94 -11.73 24.63
C TYR A 178 -5.87 -10.27 24.16
N GLY A 179 -4.91 -9.53 24.71
CA GLY A 179 -4.63 -8.13 24.33
C GLY A 179 -5.64 -7.11 24.85
N LEU A 180 -6.71 -7.54 25.54
CA LEU A 180 -7.60 -6.62 26.24
C LEU A 180 -7.03 -6.30 27.62
N GLU A 181 -6.94 -5.01 27.92
CA GLU A 181 -6.50 -4.47 29.20
C GLU A 181 -7.66 -3.73 29.88
N GLY A 182 -7.66 -3.75 31.21
CA GLY A 182 -8.63 -3.03 32.02
C GLY A 182 -8.69 -3.53 33.45
N ALA A 183 -9.34 -2.77 34.31
CA ALA A 183 -9.52 -3.09 35.72
C ALA A 183 -10.76 -3.97 35.95
N ALA A 184 -10.77 -4.73 37.04
CA ALA A 184 -11.93 -5.51 37.44
C ALA A 184 -13.17 -4.60 37.64
N GLY A 185 -14.30 -5.01 37.07
CA GLY A 185 -15.56 -4.25 37.05
C GLY A 185 -15.72 -3.34 35.83
N GLU A 186 -14.67 -3.08 35.04
CA GLU A 186 -14.80 -2.32 33.81
C GLU A 186 -15.56 -3.11 32.75
N SER A 187 -16.33 -2.40 31.93
CA SER A 187 -17.07 -2.97 30.81
C SER A 187 -16.45 -2.53 29.50
N TRP A 188 -16.22 -3.49 28.62
CA TRP A 188 -15.70 -3.29 27.27
C TRP A 188 -16.71 -3.78 26.24
N GLN A 189 -16.72 -3.17 25.06
CA GLN A 189 -17.55 -3.59 23.94
C GLN A 189 -16.75 -3.52 22.64
N GLY A 190 -16.79 -4.59 21.84
CA GLY A 190 -16.10 -4.60 20.56
C GLY A 190 -16.15 -5.94 19.84
N LYS A 191 -15.27 -6.08 18.85
CA LYS A 191 -15.09 -7.31 18.08
C LYS A 191 -14.09 -8.21 18.79
N ILE A 192 -14.42 -9.49 18.89
CA ILE A 192 -13.52 -10.54 19.35
C ILE A 192 -13.48 -11.68 18.34
N TYR A 193 -12.34 -12.33 18.25
CA TYR A 193 -12.09 -13.47 17.36
C TYR A 193 -11.83 -14.73 18.17
N PRO A 194 -12.45 -15.87 17.87
CA PRO A 194 -12.21 -17.12 18.57
C PRO A 194 -10.73 -17.53 18.51
N ALA A 195 -10.13 -17.79 19.68
CA ALA A 195 -8.71 -18.11 19.84
C ALA A 195 -8.49 -19.44 20.58
N GLY A 196 -9.45 -20.36 20.53
CA GLY A 196 -9.36 -21.68 21.16
C GLY A 196 -9.74 -21.66 22.65
N TYR A 197 -8.88 -22.21 23.49
CA TYR A 197 -9.10 -22.33 24.92
C TYR A 197 -7.90 -21.78 25.70
N PHE A 198 -8.16 -21.21 26.86
CA PHE A 198 -7.14 -20.76 27.79
C PHE A 198 -7.18 -21.65 29.03
N HIS A 199 -6.01 -22.22 29.35
CA HIS A 199 -5.81 -23.07 30.51
C HIS A 199 -5.15 -22.25 31.62
N TYR A 200 -5.69 -22.34 32.83
CA TYR A 200 -5.10 -21.69 34.00
C TYR A 200 -5.31 -22.54 35.24
N THR A 201 -4.46 -22.34 36.23
CA THR A 201 -4.62 -22.93 37.56
C THR A 201 -5.29 -21.90 38.47
N ASP A 202 -6.35 -22.28 39.16
CA ASP A 202 -7.03 -21.39 40.09
C ASP A 202 -6.31 -21.27 41.45
N SER A 203 -6.87 -20.49 42.38
CA SER A 203 -6.31 -20.28 43.71
C SER A 203 -6.26 -21.55 44.58
N PHE A 204 -6.97 -22.60 44.20
CA PHE A 204 -7.00 -23.89 44.88
C PHE A 204 -6.03 -24.90 44.26
N GLY A 205 -5.35 -24.54 43.16
CA GLY A 205 -4.42 -25.43 42.47
C GLY A 205 -5.09 -26.31 41.41
N GLU A 206 -6.37 -26.10 41.11
CA GLU A 206 -7.10 -26.90 40.13
C GLU A 206 -6.93 -26.31 38.71
N GLU A 207 -6.76 -27.19 37.72
CA GLU A 207 -6.70 -26.78 36.32
C GLU A 207 -8.09 -26.46 35.78
N GLN A 208 -8.23 -25.24 35.27
CA GLN A 208 -9.44 -24.72 34.65
C GLN A 208 -9.20 -24.45 33.17
N THR A 209 -10.26 -24.63 32.38
CA THR A 209 -10.25 -24.36 30.94
C THR A 209 -11.42 -23.45 30.58
N VAL A 210 -11.13 -22.28 30.00
CA VAL A 210 -12.13 -21.32 29.53
C VAL A 210 -11.97 -21.08 28.04
N ARG A 211 -13.01 -20.56 27.38
CA ARG A 211 -12.90 -20.17 25.97
C ARG A 211 -11.99 -18.97 25.85
N ALA A 212 -11.13 -18.98 24.85
CA ALA A 212 -10.23 -17.87 24.55
C ALA A 212 -10.67 -17.13 23.30
N TYR A 213 -10.48 -15.82 23.34
CA TYR A 213 -10.72 -14.90 22.25
C TYR A 213 -9.57 -13.90 22.14
N ALA A 214 -9.48 -13.19 21.02
CA ALA A 214 -8.51 -12.13 20.83
C ALA A 214 -9.15 -10.91 20.18
N LEU A 215 -8.51 -9.75 20.34
CA LEU A 215 -8.96 -8.49 19.73
C LEU A 215 -8.59 -8.40 18.23
N THR A 216 -7.63 -9.20 17.78
CA THR A 216 -7.17 -9.24 16.38
C THR A 216 -7.15 -10.67 15.84
N VAL A 217 -7.15 -10.81 14.51
CA VAL A 217 -7.06 -12.12 13.84
C VAL A 217 -5.66 -12.71 14.04
N GLU A 218 -4.63 -11.87 14.04
CA GLU A 218 -3.23 -12.22 14.27
C GLU A 218 -3.02 -12.84 15.65
N ASP A 219 -3.58 -12.22 16.69
CA ASP A 219 -3.52 -12.75 18.06
C ASP A 219 -4.33 -14.05 18.18
N ALA A 220 -5.49 -14.13 17.52
CA ALA A 220 -6.29 -15.36 17.50
C ALA A 220 -5.55 -16.54 16.82
N ILE A 221 -4.78 -16.27 15.76
CA ILE A 221 -3.96 -17.28 15.09
C ILE A 221 -2.78 -17.71 15.95
N THR A 222 -2.11 -16.72 16.56
CA THR A 222 -0.95 -16.91 17.42
C THR A 222 -1.30 -17.75 18.65
N HIS A 223 -2.44 -17.47 19.28
CA HIS A 223 -2.85 -18.11 20.52
C HIS A 223 -3.79 -19.31 20.32
N GLY A 224 -4.46 -19.44 19.18
CA GLY A 224 -5.29 -20.60 18.86
C GLY A 224 -4.51 -21.81 18.35
N ALA A 225 -3.19 -21.85 18.50
CA ALA A 225 -2.28 -22.78 17.81
C ALA A 225 -2.23 -24.21 18.38
N ASP A 226 -3.09 -24.58 19.33
CA ASP A 226 -3.11 -25.90 19.99
C ASP A 226 -3.55 -27.07 19.07
N GLY A 227 -3.65 -26.84 17.75
CA GLY A 227 -3.95 -27.85 16.73
C GLY A 227 -5.39 -28.37 16.74
N ARG A 228 -6.16 -28.11 17.80
CA ARG A 228 -7.62 -28.24 17.81
C ARG A 228 -8.16 -26.91 17.30
N GLY A 229 -8.46 -26.83 16.00
CA GLY A 229 -9.13 -25.66 15.44
C GLY A 229 -10.34 -25.25 16.28
N PRO A 230 -10.84 -24.00 16.18
CA PRO A 230 -11.99 -23.58 16.95
C PRO A 230 -13.11 -24.60 16.68
N SER A 231 -13.43 -25.42 17.68
CA SER A 231 -14.68 -26.16 17.67
C SER A 231 -15.73 -25.08 17.77
N VAL A 232 -16.22 -24.65 16.60
CA VAL A 232 -17.40 -23.79 16.52
C VAL A 232 -18.42 -24.48 17.41
N PRO A 233 -18.87 -23.87 18.52
CA PRO A 233 -19.99 -24.43 19.23
C PRO A 233 -21.08 -24.57 18.18
N SER A 234 -21.49 -25.79 17.83
CA SER A 234 -22.67 -25.95 17.01
C SER A 234 -23.78 -25.32 17.84
N VAL A 235 -24.19 -24.11 17.46
CA VAL A 235 -25.43 -23.56 17.94
C VAL A 235 -26.46 -24.52 17.38
N ASP A 236 -26.91 -25.46 18.20
CA ASP A 236 -27.92 -26.43 17.82
C ASP A 236 -29.13 -25.63 17.30
N PRO A 237 -29.43 -25.65 15.98
CA PRO A 237 -30.56 -24.89 15.46
C PRO A 237 -31.88 -25.40 16.05
N THR A 238 -31.90 -26.61 16.62
CA THR A 238 -33.05 -27.21 17.31
C THR A 238 -33.30 -26.62 18.70
N ALA A 239 -32.31 -25.98 19.32
CA ALA A 239 -32.49 -25.27 20.59
C ALA A 239 -33.40 -24.03 20.44
N VAL A 240 -33.51 -23.48 19.21
CA VAL A 240 -34.40 -22.35 18.91
C VAL A 240 -35.86 -22.80 18.71
N GLN A 241 -36.10 -24.07 18.34
CA GLN A 241 -37.45 -24.57 18.06
C GLN A 241 -38.24 -25.07 19.29
N ARG A 242 -37.61 -25.22 20.46
CA ARG A 242 -38.31 -25.65 21.70
C ARG A 242 -38.88 -24.51 22.56
N LEU A 243 -38.82 -23.27 22.11
CA LEU A 243 -39.42 -22.11 22.80
C LEU A 243 -40.48 -21.40 21.95
N LEU A 244 -41.31 -22.16 21.25
CA LEU A 244 -42.63 -21.67 20.84
C LEU A 244 -43.63 -22.02 21.94
N PRO A 245 -44.38 -21.05 22.50
CA PRO A 245 -45.42 -21.35 23.46
C PRO A 245 -46.49 -22.23 22.82
N SER A 246 -46.93 -23.25 23.56
CA SER A 246 -47.97 -24.24 23.21
C SER A 246 -49.38 -23.64 23.09
N GLY A 247 -49.52 -22.50 22.42
CA GLY A 247 -50.68 -21.63 22.50
C GLY A 247 -51.24 -21.18 21.17
N LEU A 248 -51.11 -21.96 20.09
CA LEU A 248 -51.94 -21.80 18.89
C LEU A 248 -52.27 -23.20 18.33
N ARG A 249 -53.08 -23.95 19.09
CA ARG A 249 -53.88 -25.04 18.51
C ARG A 249 -54.96 -24.41 17.64
N GLY A 250 -54.98 -24.81 16.37
CA GLY A 250 -55.94 -24.37 15.38
C GLY A 250 -57.38 -24.53 15.87
N GLY A 251 -58.14 -23.45 15.71
CA GLY A 251 -59.59 -23.51 15.72
C GLY A 251 -60.06 -24.31 14.51
N THR A 252 -60.82 -25.36 14.81
CA THR A 252 -61.62 -26.15 13.89
C THR A 252 -62.57 -25.24 13.11
N LEU A 253 -62.39 -25.12 11.80
CA LEU A 253 -63.46 -24.71 10.89
C LEU A 253 -64.33 -25.94 10.65
N LEU A 254 -65.51 -25.95 11.28
CA LEU A 254 -66.58 -26.90 11.03
C LEU A 254 -67.57 -26.28 10.05
N ASP A 255 -67.71 -27.02 8.95
CA ASP A 255 -68.76 -27.07 7.95
C ASP A 255 -70.19 -26.82 8.50
N LYS A 256 -70.88 -25.79 7.98
CA LYS A 256 -72.32 -25.71 7.60
C LYS A 256 -72.77 -24.27 7.31
#